data_AF-E2BUK1-F1
#
_entry.id   AF-E2BUK1-F1
#
_cell.length_a   1.000
_cell.length_b   1.000
_cell.length_c   1.000
_cell.angle_alpha   90.00
_cell.angle_beta   90.00
_cell.angle_gamma   90.00
#
_symmetry.space_group_name_H-M   'P 1'
#
loop_
_entity.id
_entity.type
_entity.pdbx_description
1 polymer ?
#
loop_
_entity_poly.entity_id
_entity_poly.type
_entity_poly.pdbx_seq_one_letter_code
_entity_poly.pdbx_strand_id
1 'polypeptide(L)'
;ACLNLRPIAPLSDSLDDYESLAPGHFLIGSALTTSPEPSLLDIRENRLTRWQLVRQLTERFWRLWYTDYVNSLQQRSKWKQIQPAIKIGQLVLLKNSMLPPCKWELARVTQCHPGADGLVRVGSVRTASSEMTRPIGKLCILPIDCE
;
A
#
# COMPACT_ATOMS: atom_id res chain seq x y z
N ALA A 1 3.71 -1.91 16.14
CA ALA A 1 4.68 -2.63 15.26
C ALA A 1 4.27 -2.42 13.81
N CYS A 2 5.13 -1.81 12.98
CA CYS A 2 4.79 -1.42 11.61
C CYS A 2 4.61 -2.59 10.62
N LEU A 3 5.20 -3.76 10.91
CA LEU A 3 5.03 -5.00 10.13
C LEU A 3 3.57 -5.49 10.07
N ASN A 4 2.88 -5.35 11.20
CA ASN A 4 1.53 -5.87 11.37
C ASN A 4 0.47 -4.93 10.78
N LEU A 5 0.89 -3.75 10.31
CA LEU A 5 0.01 -2.79 9.67
C LEU A 5 -0.17 -3.03 8.17
N ARG A 6 0.53 -4.01 7.58
CA ARG A 6 0.45 -4.26 6.14
C ARG A 6 -1.00 -4.62 5.73
N PRO A 7 -1.57 -3.96 4.72
CA PRO A 7 -2.87 -4.30 4.15
C PRO A 7 -2.84 -5.71 3.55
N ILE A 8 -3.75 -6.60 3.91
CA ILE A 8 -3.81 -7.96 3.35
C ILE A 8 -5.10 -8.24 2.56
N ALA A 9 -6.19 -7.57 2.90
CA ALA A 9 -7.49 -7.74 2.26
C ALA A 9 -8.31 -6.44 2.41
N PRO A 10 -9.34 -6.19 1.57
CA PRO A 10 -10.34 -5.19 1.90
C PRO A 10 -11.09 -5.56 3.19
N LEU A 11 -11.49 -4.57 3.98
CA LEU A 11 -12.31 -4.81 5.18
C LEU A 11 -13.80 -4.93 4.85
N SER A 12 -14.24 -4.29 3.76
CA SER A 12 -15.62 -4.23 3.28
C SER A 12 -15.66 -4.37 1.76
N ASP A 13 -16.79 -4.85 1.23
CA ASP A 13 -17.07 -4.87 -0.21
C ASP A 13 -17.63 -3.53 -0.72
N SER A 14 -17.95 -2.60 0.19
CA SER A 14 -18.46 -1.29 -0.21
C SER A 14 -17.40 -0.48 -0.98
N LEU A 15 -17.83 0.15 -2.07
CA LEU A 15 -16.96 0.92 -2.95
C LEU A 15 -16.48 2.24 -2.35
N ASP A 16 -17.18 2.74 -1.32
CA ASP A 16 -16.85 3.96 -0.60
C ASP A 16 -15.96 3.70 0.63
N ASP A 17 -15.69 2.43 0.95
CA ASP A 17 -14.76 2.05 2.00
C ASP A 17 -13.37 1.71 1.44
N TYR A 18 -12.38 2.37 2.03
CA TYR A 18 -10.96 2.28 1.67
C TYR A 18 -10.14 1.62 2.78
N GLU A 19 -10.77 1.11 3.84
CA GLU A 19 -10.09 0.38 4.90
C GLU A 19 -9.66 -1.02 4.45
N SER A 20 -8.49 -1.44 4.93
CA SER A 20 -7.96 -2.77 4.71
C SER A 20 -7.87 -3.55 6.01
N LEU A 21 -8.17 -4.83 5.94
CA LEU A 21 -7.77 -5.79 6.94
C LEU A 21 -6.23 -5.87 7.00
N ALA A 22 -5.66 -5.82 8.20
CA ALA A 22 -4.23 -5.97 8.46
C ALA A 22 -3.99 -7.01 9.56
N PRO A 23 -2.84 -7.71 9.58
CA PRO A 23 -2.51 -8.69 10.62
C PRO A 23 -2.63 -8.15 12.06
N GLY A 24 -2.36 -6.86 12.25
CA GLY A 24 -2.49 -6.17 13.54
C GLY A 24 -3.92 -6.14 14.07
N HIS A 25 -4.93 -6.16 13.20
CA HIS A 25 -6.33 -6.22 13.62
C HIS A 25 -6.63 -7.51 14.40
N PHE A 26 -6.00 -8.63 14.03
CA PHE A 26 -6.15 -9.90 14.77
C PHE A 26 -5.38 -9.92 16.09
N LEU A 27 -4.22 -9.26 16.14
CA LEU A 27 -3.35 -9.28 17.32
C LEU A 27 -3.83 -8.34 18.43
N ILE A 28 -4.46 -7.23 18.06
CA ILE A 28 -4.78 -6.13 18.99
C ILE A 28 -6.28 -5.87 19.07
N GLY A 29 -7.06 -6.29 18.06
CA GLY A 29 -8.51 -6.08 17.99
C GLY A 29 -8.92 -4.70 17.48
N SER A 30 -7.97 -3.85 17.07
CA SER A 30 -8.24 -2.51 16.55
C SER A 30 -7.21 -2.04 15.51
N ALA A 31 -7.55 -1.00 14.75
CA ALA A 31 -6.63 -0.32 13.84
C ALA A 31 -5.48 0.34 14.64
N LEU A 32 -4.23 0.14 14.19
CA LEU A 32 -3.08 0.83 14.78
C LEU A 32 -2.87 2.16 14.05
N THR A 33 -3.32 3.25 14.64
CA THR A 33 -3.02 4.59 14.12
C THR A 33 -1.67 5.08 14.68
N THR A 34 -0.86 5.70 13.83
CA THR A 34 0.36 6.39 14.25
C THR A 34 0.30 7.80 13.68
N SER A 35 0.56 8.81 14.51
CA SER A 35 0.58 10.20 14.06
C SER A 35 1.75 10.41 13.08
N PRO A 36 1.54 11.08 11.93
CA PRO A 36 2.64 11.45 11.08
C PRO A 36 3.52 12.49 11.80
N GLU A 37 4.81 12.22 11.83
CA GLU A 37 5.83 13.10 12.40
C GLU A 37 6.89 13.39 11.32
N PRO A 38 7.62 14.53 11.40
CA PRO A 38 8.61 14.88 10.37
C PRO A 38 9.73 13.86 10.29
N SER A 39 10.14 13.48 9.08
CA SER A 39 11.21 12.50 8.85
C SER A 39 12.52 12.91 9.53
N LEU A 40 13.19 11.94 10.16
CA LEU A 40 14.52 12.13 10.76
C LEU A 40 15.63 11.52 9.90
N LEU A 41 15.31 10.90 8.76
CA LEU A 41 16.27 10.16 7.94
C LEU A 41 17.47 11.00 7.46
N ASP A 42 17.28 12.30 7.25
CA ASP A 42 18.33 13.21 6.75
C ASP A 42 19.16 13.86 7.88
N ILE A 43 18.80 13.62 9.13
CA ILE A 43 19.49 14.20 10.29
C ILE A 43 20.58 13.23 10.75
N ARG A 44 21.83 13.70 10.79
CA ARG A 44 22.95 12.91 11.34
C ARG A 44 22.67 12.47 12.79
N GLU A 45 22.97 11.22 13.09
CA GLU A 45 22.70 10.55 14.38
C GLU A 45 23.29 11.31 15.58
N ASN A 46 24.43 11.97 15.41
CA ASN A 46 25.08 12.75 16.48
C ASN A 46 24.29 13.99 16.92
N ARG A 47 23.24 14.39 16.19
CA ARG A 47 22.34 15.50 16.52
C ARG A 47 20.99 15.01 17.08
N LEU A 48 20.84 13.70 17.27
CA LEU A 48 19.59 13.09 17.71
C LEU A 48 19.66 12.75 19.20
N THR A 49 18.57 13.03 19.90
CA THR A 49 18.31 12.43 21.22
C THR A 49 18.10 10.92 21.08
N ARG A 50 18.22 10.17 22.18
CA ARG A 50 18.02 8.71 22.16
C ARG A 50 16.67 8.29 21.59
N TRP A 51 15.60 9.03 21.89
CA TRP A 51 14.27 8.79 21.33
C TRP A 51 14.22 9.04 19.82
N GLN A 52 14.81 10.16 19.36
CA GLN A 52 14.90 10.46 17.94
C GLN A 52 15.72 9.43 17.16
N LEU A 53 16.78 8.88 17.76
CA LEU A 53 17.56 7.80 17.16
C LEU A 53 16.72 6.53 16.96
N VAL A 54 15.99 6.08 17.98
CA VAL A 54 15.08 4.92 17.88
C VAL A 54 14.01 5.15 16.81
N ARG A 55 13.48 6.38 16.74
CA ARG A 55 12.51 6.77 15.72
C ARG A 55 13.11 6.73 14.31
N GLN A 56 14.31 7.27 14.11
CA GLN A 56 15.03 7.20 12.83
C GLN A 56 15.29 5.75 12.39
N LEU A 57 15.69 4.87 13.31
CA LEU A 57 15.85 3.44 13.04
C LEU A 57 14.52 2.79 12.62
N THR A 58 13.43 3.17 13.26
CA THR A 58 12.07 2.69 12.92
C THR A 58 11.65 3.17 11.53
N GLU A 59 11.92 4.43 11.17
CA GLU A 59 11.68 4.99 9.83
C GLU A 59 12.50 4.26 8.75
N ARG A 60 13.78 3.98 9.02
CA ARG A 60 14.65 3.24 8.11
C ARG A 60 14.14 1.82 7.89
N PHE A 61 13.77 1.14 8.97
CA PHE A 61 13.16 -0.17 8.91
C PHE A 61 11.86 -0.15 8.10
N TRP A 62 10.98 0.83 8.36
CA TRP A 62 9.75 1.00 7.61
C TRP A 62 10.00 1.14 6.10
N ARG A 63 10.95 1.98 5.69
CA ARG A 63 11.26 2.18 4.27
C ARG A 63 11.71 0.89 3.59
N LEU A 64 12.55 0.10 4.26
CA LEU A 64 12.99 -1.21 3.75
C LEU A 64 11.81 -2.18 3.68
N TRP A 65 11.05 -2.29 4.76
CA TRP A 65 9.89 -3.18 4.84
C TRP A 65 8.80 -2.85 3.82
N TYR A 66 8.42 -1.57 3.70
CA TYR A 66 7.45 -1.09 2.73
C TYR A 66 7.87 -1.47 1.31
N THR A 67 9.15 -1.25 0.99
CA THR A 67 9.69 -1.58 -0.33
C THR A 67 9.62 -3.08 -0.60
N ASP A 68 10.05 -3.90 0.36
CA ASP A 68 10.02 -5.36 0.24
C ASP A 68 8.59 -5.89 0.08
N TYR A 69 7.67 -5.42 0.92
CA TYR A 69 6.26 -5.80 0.86
C TYR A 69 5.59 -5.38 -0.45
N VAL A 70 5.77 -4.14 -0.90
CA VAL A 70 5.24 -3.69 -2.19
C VAL A 70 5.81 -4.52 -3.34
N ASN A 71 7.10 -4.86 -3.29
CA ASN A 71 7.70 -5.69 -4.33
C ASN A 71 7.14 -7.12 -4.32
N SER A 72 6.83 -7.68 -3.16
CA SER A 72 6.21 -9.01 -3.06
C SER A 72 4.81 -9.03 -3.69
N LEU A 73 4.01 -7.97 -3.50
CA LEU A 73 2.71 -7.82 -4.17
C LEU A 73 2.81 -7.63 -5.70
N GLN A 74 3.97 -7.21 -6.20
CA GLN A 74 4.22 -6.98 -7.62
C GLN A 74 4.97 -8.12 -8.30
N GLN A 75 5.24 -9.24 -7.60
CA GLN A 75 5.91 -10.38 -8.21
C GLN A 75 5.05 -10.97 -9.33
N ARG A 76 5.46 -10.72 -10.58
CA ARG A 76 4.86 -11.34 -11.75
C ARG A 76 5.58 -12.64 -12.08
N SER A 77 4.84 -13.74 -12.13
CA SER A 77 5.29 -14.99 -12.74
C SER A 77 5.84 -14.70 -14.15
N LYS A 78 7.06 -15.17 -14.45
CA LYS A 78 7.73 -14.93 -15.74
C LYS A 78 6.80 -15.34 -16.89
N TRP A 79 6.34 -14.38 -17.69
CA TRP A 79 5.84 -14.38 -19.09
C TRP A 79 5.06 -15.58 -19.66
N LYS A 80 4.86 -16.67 -18.92
CA LYS A 80 4.32 -17.95 -19.38
C LYS A 80 2.81 -18.04 -19.18
N GLN A 81 2.23 -17.16 -18.36
CA GLN A 81 0.80 -17.18 -18.03
C GLN A 81 0.23 -15.77 -17.99
N ILE A 82 -0.93 -15.60 -18.63
CA ILE A 82 -1.76 -14.39 -18.54
C ILE A 82 -2.26 -14.31 -17.10
N GLN A 83 -1.94 -13.21 -16.42
CA GLN A 83 -2.45 -12.94 -15.06
C GLN A 83 -3.83 -12.28 -15.16
N PRO A 84 -4.71 -12.51 -14.17
CA PRO A 84 -6.02 -11.86 -14.14
C PRO A 84 -5.85 -10.34 -14.14
N ALA A 85 -6.65 -9.66 -14.97
CA ALA A 85 -6.67 -8.21 -15.01
C ALA A 85 -7.26 -7.65 -13.71
N ILE A 86 -6.80 -6.45 -13.32
CA ILE A 86 -7.43 -5.67 -12.25
C ILE A 86 -8.90 -5.44 -12.59
N LYS A 87 -9.78 -5.63 -11.59
CA LYS A 87 -11.23 -5.44 -11.73
C LYS A 87 -11.67 -4.09 -11.18
N ILE A 88 -12.76 -3.57 -11.75
CA ILE A 88 -13.46 -2.40 -11.20
C ILE A 88 -13.97 -2.76 -9.79
N GLY A 89 -13.83 -1.82 -8.86
CA GLY A 89 -14.19 -1.98 -7.44
C GLY A 89 -13.13 -2.64 -6.58
N GLN A 90 -12.07 -3.20 -7.17
CA GLN A 90 -11.00 -3.86 -6.40
C GLN A 90 -10.20 -2.84 -5.59
N LEU A 91 -9.95 -3.16 -4.31
CA LEU A 91 -9.08 -2.37 -3.45
C LEU A 91 -7.61 -2.68 -3.77
N VAL A 92 -6.82 -1.66 -4.03
CA VAL A 92 -5.42 -1.76 -4.40
C VAL A 92 -4.57 -0.83 -3.54
N LEU A 93 -3.33 -1.24 -3.28
CA LEU A 93 -2.32 -0.42 -2.64
C LEU A 93 -1.58 0.42 -3.68
N LEU A 94 -1.50 1.73 -3.46
CA LEU A 94 -0.73 2.66 -4.29
C LEU A 94 0.73 2.66 -3.86
N LYS A 95 1.62 2.51 -4.84
CA LYS A 95 3.07 2.62 -4.62
C LYS A 95 3.48 4.09 -4.45
N ASN A 96 3.55 4.56 -3.21
CA ASN A 96 4.01 5.89 -2.82
C ASN A 96 5.13 5.80 -1.78
N SER A 97 6.35 6.13 -2.21
CA SER A 97 7.55 6.07 -1.38
C SER A 97 7.70 7.25 -0.41
N MET A 98 6.84 8.28 -0.52
CA MET A 98 6.90 9.49 0.30
C MET A 98 5.99 9.42 1.53
N LEU A 99 5.31 8.31 1.75
CA LEU A 99 4.40 8.16 2.88
C LEU A 99 5.15 8.08 4.21
N PRO A 100 4.60 8.67 5.27
CA PRO A 100 5.14 8.51 6.62
C PRO A 100 5.08 7.03 7.04
N PRO A 101 5.87 6.64 8.06
CA PRO A 101 5.80 5.31 8.64
C PRO A 101 4.39 4.89 8.99
N CYS A 102 4.10 3.59 8.88
CA CYS A 102 2.82 2.99 9.26
C CYS A 102 1.61 3.46 8.42
N LYS A 103 1.80 4.29 7.38
CA LYS A 103 0.72 4.74 6.51
C LYS A 103 0.75 4.00 5.18
N TRP A 104 -0.40 3.45 4.79
CA TRP A 104 -0.61 2.82 3.51
C TRP A 104 -1.62 3.63 2.71
N GLU A 105 -1.31 3.92 1.45
CA GLU A 105 -2.22 4.64 0.57
C GLU A 105 -3.02 3.65 -0.25
N LEU A 106 -4.29 3.49 0.11
CA LEU A 106 -5.22 2.56 -0.51
C LEU A 106 -6.14 3.31 -1.48
N ALA A 107 -6.54 2.62 -2.53
CA ALA A 107 -7.43 3.16 -3.54
C ALA A 107 -8.36 2.08 -4.10
N ARG A 108 -9.56 2.48 -4.52
CA ARG A 108 -10.50 1.63 -5.27
C ARG A 108 -10.36 1.90 -6.75
N VAL A 109 -10.37 0.84 -7.55
CA VAL A 109 -10.34 0.96 -9.01
C VAL A 109 -11.72 1.40 -9.50
N THR A 110 -11.81 2.59 -10.08
CA THR A 110 -13.08 3.11 -10.62
C THR A 110 -13.27 2.71 -12.07
N GLN A 111 -12.20 2.69 -12.86
CA GLN A 111 -12.26 2.35 -14.28
C GLN A 111 -10.97 1.66 -14.75
N CYS A 112 -11.11 0.74 -15.70
CA CYS A 112 -9.99 0.08 -16.38
C CYS A 112 -9.91 0.57 -17.83
N HIS A 113 -8.72 0.96 -18.29
CA HIS A 113 -8.47 1.43 -19.65
C HIS A 113 -7.71 0.36 -20.46
N PRO A 114 -8.41 -0.50 -21.22
CA PRO A 114 -7.79 -1.51 -22.07
C PRO A 114 -7.16 -0.88 -23.34
N GLY A 115 -6.05 -1.45 -23.79
CA GLY A 115 -5.47 -1.13 -25.09
C GLY A 115 -6.22 -1.79 -26.25
N ALA A 116 -5.75 -1.57 -27.48
CA ALA A 116 -6.31 -2.20 -28.68
C ALA A 116 -6.24 -3.74 -28.66
N ASP A 117 -5.33 -4.31 -27.86
CA ASP A 117 -5.16 -5.74 -27.62
C ASP A 117 -6.05 -6.29 -26.48
N GLY A 118 -6.92 -5.46 -25.89
CA GLY A 118 -7.79 -5.82 -24.77
C GLY A 118 -7.09 -5.87 -23.40
N LEU A 119 -5.78 -5.61 -23.33
CA LEU A 119 -5.04 -5.66 -22.07
C LEU A 119 -5.10 -4.31 -21.34
N VAL A 120 -5.51 -4.34 -20.08
CA VAL A 120 -5.51 -3.16 -19.21
C VAL A 120 -4.06 -2.80 -18.86
N ARG A 121 -3.67 -1.55 -19.09
CA ARG A 121 -2.34 -1.02 -18.73
C ARG A 121 -2.42 0.15 -17.76
N VAL A 122 -3.56 0.84 -17.74
CA VAL A 122 -3.85 2.01 -16.90
C VAL A 122 -5.22 1.83 -16.27
N GLY A 123 -5.35 2.22 -15.01
CA GLY A 123 -6.63 2.29 -14.30
C GLY A 123 -6.85 3.67 -13.69
N SER A 124 -8.09 4.13 -13.70
CA SER A 124 -8.53 5.21 -12.82
C SER A 124 -8.78 4.64 -11.44
N VAL A 125 -8.24 5.28 -10.43
CA VAL A 125 -8.36 4.88 -9.03
C VAL A 125 -8.78 6.05 -8.18
N ARG A 126 -9.65 5.79 -7.21
CA ARG A 126 -10.11 6.78 -6.23
C ARG A 126 -9.52 6.44 -4.87
N THR A 127 -8.84 7.40 -4.26
CA THR A 127 -8.48 7.37 -2.83
C THR A 127 -9.57 8.09 -2.04
N ALA A 128 -9.50 8.03 -0.70
CA ALA A 128 -10.41 8.78 0.17
C ALA A 128 -10.41 10.31 -0.10
N SER A 129 -9.32 10.85 -0.69
CA SER A 129 -9.16 12.29 -0.92
C SER A 129 -9.24 12.72 -2.39
N SER A 130 -8.92 11.86 -3.34
CA SER A 130 -8.74 12.27 -4.74
C SER A 130 -8.92 11.12 -5.72
N GLU A 131 -9.31 11.44 -6.95
CA GLU A 131 -9.27 10.50 -8.07
C GLU A 131 -8.05 10.76 -8.95
N MET A 132 -7.38 9.69 -9.38
CA MET A 132 -6.17 9.79 -10.20
C MET A 132 -6.05 8.61 -11.17
N THR A 133 -5.36 8.82 -12.28
CA THR A 133 -5.01 7.75 -13.21
C THR A 133 -3.60 7.23 -12.92
N ARG A 134 -3.45 5.91 -12.88
CA ARG A 134 -2.16 5.27 -12.59
C ARG A 134 -1.94 4.05 -13.49
N PRO A 135 -0.69 3.83 -13.93
CA PRO A 135 -0.35 2.59 -14.64
C PRO A 135 -0.46 1.41 -13.67
N ILE A 136 -0.84 0.23 -14.17
CA ILE A 136 -0.97 -0.98 -13.34
C ILE A 136 0.33 -1.31 -12.60
N GLY A 137 1.50 -0.99 -13.16
CA GLY A 137 2.78 -1.16 -12.46
C GLY A 137 2.96 -0.32 -11.20
N LYS A 138 2.03 0.58 -10.87
CA LYS A 138 1.98 1.35 -9.62
C LYS A 138 0.80 0.97 -8.72
N LEU A 139 -0.04 0.05 -9.17
CA LEU A 139 -1.16 -0.52 -8.43
C LEU A 139 -0.75 -1.90 -7.94
N CYS A 140 -0.79 -2.12 -6.63
CA CYS A 140 -0.43 -3.40 -6.02
C CYS A 140 -1.72 -4.06 -5.54
N ILE A 141 -1.99 -5.27 -6.03
CA ILE A 141 -3.17 -6.03 -5.66
C ILE A 141 -2.94 -6.61 -4.25
N LEU A 142 -3.95 -6.55 -3.40
CA LEU A 142 -3.87 -7.14 -2.07
C LEU A 142 -3.83 -8.68 -2.17
N PRO A 143 -3.12 -9.36 -1.26
CA PRO A 143 -2.85 -10.80 -1.39
C PRO A 143 -4.06 -11.70 -1.18
N ILE A 144 -5.11 -11.21 -0.51
CA ILE A 144 -6.32 -11.97 -0.22
C ILE A 144 -7.49 -11.29 -0.92
N ASP A 145 -8.15 -12.04 -1.78
CA ASP A 145 -9.45 -11.66 -2.34
C ASP A 145 -10.54 -12.07 -1.33
N CYS A 146 -11.43 -11.14 -0.98
CA CYS A 146 -12.67 -11.46 -0.28
C CYS A 146 -13.72 -11.74 -1.36
N GLU A 147 -14.25 -12.96 -1.38
CA GLU A 147 -15.34 -13.40 -2.28
C GLU A 147 -16.72 -13.11 -1.67
#